data_AF-A0AAE5P3B8-F1
#
_entry.id   AF-A0AAE5P3B8-F1
#
_cell.length_a   1.000
_cell.length_b   1.000
_cell.length_c   1.000
_cell.angle_alpha   90.00
_cell.angle_beta   90.00
_cell.angle_gamma   90.00
#
_symmetry.space_group_name_H-M   'P 1'
#
loop_
_entity.id
_entity.type
_entity.pdbx_description
1 polymer ?
#
loop_
_entity_poly.entity_id
_entity_poly.type
_entity_poly.pdbx_seq_one_letter_code
_entity_poly.pdbx_strand_id
1 'polypeptide(L)'
;KYTKELAISFSQLQYQKVKHTGNYHCIRPEAIPYSACYGDFMYVDAVLKYYTGTITADGKPAAPASGGSGGKSGVKVIDAGKTLIGKTRYVFGGGRSQSDINAGRFDCSSFVRWAFEQVG
;
A
#
# COMPACT_ATOMS: atom_id res chain seq x y z
N LYS A 1 -17.29 -8.78 0.44
CA LYS A 1 -16.15 -8.99 1.36
C LYS A 1 -14.87 -9.02 0.55
N TYR A 2 -13.73 -8.60 1.10
CA TYR A 2 -12.44 -8.73 0.43
C TYR A 2 -12.05 -10.21 0.28
N THR A 3 -11.52 -10.57 -0.88
CA THR A 3 -10.71 -11.78 -1.09
C THR A 3 -9.55 -11.43 -2.00
N LYS A 4 -8.44 -12.17 -1.88
CA LYS A 4 -7.26 -11.96 -2.72
C LYS A 4 -7.56 -12.26 -4.19
N GLU A 5 -8.39 -13.25 -4.46
CA GLU A 5 -8.83 -13.64 -5.80
C GLU A 5 -9.63 -12.53 -6.47
N LEU A 6 -10.50 -11.84 -5.73
CA LEU A 6 -11.26 -10.70 -6.25
C LEU A 6 -10.33 -9.53 -6.57
N ALA A 7 -9.32 -9.29 -5.73
CA ALA A 7 -8.31 -8.26 -5.99
C ALA A 7 -7.46 -8.58 -7.25
N ILE A 8 -7.07 -9.84 -7.43
CA ILE A 8 -6.38 -10.31 -8.64
C ILE A 8 -7.27 -10.10 -9.88
N SER A 9 -8.52 -10.57 -9.83
CA SER A 9 -9.48 -10.47 -10.95
C SER A 9 -9.75 -9.02 -11.34
N PHE A 10 -9.96 -8.14 -10.35
CA PHE A 10 -10.13 -6.71 -10.59
C PHE A 10 -8.90 -6.09 -11.26
N SER A 11 -7.70 -6.43 -10.77
CA SER A 11 -6.45 -5.93 -11.36
C SER A 11 -6.27 -6.41 -12.80
N GLN A 12 -6.58 -7.67 -13.10
CA GLN A 12 -6.56 -8.20 -14.47
C GLN A 12 -7.52 -7.43 -15.39
N LEU A 13 -8.78 -7.27 -14.99
CA LEU A 13 -9.81 -6.58 -15.77
C LEU A 13 -9.43 -5.14 -16.07
N GLN A 14 -8.91 -4.43 -15.07
CA GLN A 14 -8.47 -3.05 -15.24
C GLN A 14 -7.21 -2.96 -16.09
N TYR A 15 -6.24 -3.87 -15.91
CA TYR A 15 -5.03 -3.89 -16.71
C TYR A 15 -5.35 -4.08 -18.20
N GLN A 16 -6.29 -4.96 -18.57
CA GLN A 16 -6.69 -5.12 -19.98
C GLN A 16 -7.21 -3.81 -20.59
N LYS A 17 -7.94 -2.99 -19.82
CA LYS A 17 -8.47 -1.70 -20.31
C LYS A 17 -7.36 -0.69 -20.59
N VAL A 18 -6.27 -0.73 -19.83
CA VAL A 18 -5.20 0.29 -19.89
C VAL A 18 -3.89 -0.22 -20.48
N LYS A 19 -3.78 -1.51 -20.82
CA LYS A 19 -2.56 -2.14 -21.33
C LYS A 19 -1.99 -1.40 -22.55
N HIS A 20 -2.87 -0.92 -23.43
CA HIS A 20 -2.51 -0.18 -24.65
C HIS A 20 -1.78 1.15 -24.37
N THR A 21 -1.93 1.71 -23.16
CA THR A 21 -1.29 2.98 -22.80
C THR A 21 0.21 2.84 -22.53
N GLY A 22 0.69 1.64 -22.22
CA GLY A 22 2.07 1.41 -21.78
C GLY A 22 2.42 1.99 -20.40
N ASN A 23 1.48 2.68 -19.73
CA ASN A 23 1.74 3.37 -18.47
C ASN A 23 1.72 2.43 -17.25
N TYR A 24 1.13 1.23 -17.40
CA TYR A 24 0.91 0.29 -16.31
C TYR A 24 1.82 -0.92 -16.48
N HIS A 25 2.43 -1.36 -15.38
CA HIS A 25 3.28 -2.53 -15.35
C HIS A 25 3.15 -3.21 -13.99
N CYS A 26 3.52 -4.49 -13.94
CA CYS A 26 3.49 -5.25 -12.71
C CYS A 26 4.57 -4.72 -11.75
N ILE A 27 4.12 -4.11 -10.66
CA ILE A 27 4.96 -3.58 -9.58
C ILE A 27 5.58 -4.65 -8.67
N ARG A 28 5.12 -5.90 -8.80
CA ARG A 28 5.51 -7.07 -8.00
C ARG A 28 5.81 -8.24 -8.94
N PRO A 29 6.93 -8.96 -8.76
CA PRO A 29 7.19 -10.19 -9.52
C PRO A 29 6.04 -11.21 -9.40
N GLU A 30 5.42 -11.29 -8.23
CA GLU A 30 4.29 -12.18 -7.94
C GLU A 30 3.02 -11.83 -8.74
N ALA A 31 2.92 -10.61 -9.27
CA ALA A 31 1.79 -10.18 -10.11
C ALA A 31 1.94 -10.62 -11.57
N ILE A 32 3.16 -10.93 -12.01
CA ILE A 32 3.49 -11.27 -13.41
C ILE A 32 2.73 -12.51 -13.89
N PRO A 33 2.71 -13.65 -13.16
CA PRO A 33 2.02 -14.86 -13.61
C PRO A 33 0.50 -14.64 -13.83
N TYR A 34 -0.09 -13.72 -13.08
CA TYR A 34 -1.51 -13.41 -13.15
C TYR A 34 -1.84 -12.32 -14.17
N SER A 35 -0.86 -11.64 -14.77
CA SER A 35 -1.10 -10.41 -15.54
C SER A 35 -1.92 -9.37 -14.75
N ALA A 36 -1.75 -9.32 -13.43
CA ALA A 36 -2.48 -8.46 -12.51
C ALA A 36 -1.70 -7.15 -12.28
N CYS A 37 -1.40 -6.44 -13.37
CA CYS A 37 -0.50 -5.29 -13.39
C CYS A 37 -1.21 -3.92 -13.22
N TYR A 38 -2.43 -3.88 -12.67
CA TYR A 38 -3.13 -2.65 -12.37
C TYR A 38 -3.16 -2.39 -10.86
N GLY A 39 -2.42 -1.38 -10.40
CA GLY A 39 -2.26 -1.08 -8.98
C GLY A 39 -1.49 -2.17 -8.23
N ASP A 40 -1.79 -2.34 -6.94
CA ASP A 40 -1.17 -3.35 -6.07
C ASP A 40 -2.25 -4.28 -5.49
N PHE A 41 -2.47 -5.44 -6.12
CA PHE A 41 -3.50 -6.38 -5.65
C PHE A 41 -3.17 -6.98 -4.27
N MET A 42 -1.91 -6.94 -3.85
CA MET A 42 -1.45 -7.41 -2.52
C MET A 42 -1.43 -6.29 -1.48
N TYR A 43 -1.95 -5.11 -1.80
CA TYR A 43 -1.90 -3.94 -0.91
C TYR A 43 -2.54 -4.22 0.46
N VAL A 44 -3.66 -4.92 0.49
CA VAL A 44 -4.35 -5.27 1.74
C VAL A 44 -3.47 -6.17 2.60
N ASP A 45 -2.93 -7.24 2.05
CA ASP A 45 -2.01 -8.15 2.76
C ASP A 45 -0.77 -7.39 3.28
N ALA A 46 -0.20 -6.51 2.45
CA ALA A 46 0.97 -5.72 2.78
C ALA A 46 0.72 -4.73 3.93
N VAL A 47 -0.44 -4.08 3.97
CA VAL A 47 -0.82 -3.16 5.06
C VAL A 47 -1.21 -3.94 6.32
N LEU A 48 -1.99 -5.01 6.20
CA LEU A 48 -2.47 -5.79 7.33
C LEU A 48 -1.34 -6.54 8.06
N LYS A 49 -0.19 -6.79 7.41
CA LYS A 49 1.01 -7.29 8.07
C LYS A 49 1.44 -6.43 9.28
N TYR A 50 1.22 -5.12 9.19
CA TYR A 50 1.59 -4.12 10.20
C TYR A 50 0.40 -3.77 11.13
N TYR A 51 -0.73 -4.47 10.97
CA TYR A 51 -1.91 -4.23 11.78
C TYR A 51 -1.90 -5.14 13.01
N THR A 52 -1.73 -4.54 14.19
CA THR A 52 -1.69 -5.23 15.48
C THR A 52 -3.05 -5.32 16.18
N GLY A 53 -4.10 -4.74 15.58
CA GLY A 53 -5.47 -4.81 16.11
C GLY A 53 -6.21 -6.09 15.68
N THR A 54 -7.46 -6.23 16.10
CA THR A 54 -8.32 -7.33 15.67
C THR A 54 -9.09 -6.93 14.41
N ILE A 55 -9.13 -7.79 13.39
CA ILE A 55 -10.06 -7.63 12.26
C ILE A 55 -11.34 -8.36 12.63
N THR A 56 -12.44 -7.63 12.68
CA THR A 56 -13.77 -8.18 12.93
C THR A 56 -14.22 -9.11 11.79
N ALA A 57 -15.17 -10.01 12.05
CA ALA A 57 -15.66 -10.97 11.06
C ALA A 57 -16.34 -10.31 9.83
N ASP A 58 -16.74 -9.05 9.94
CA ASP A 58 -17.26 -8.21 8.86
C ASP A 58 -16.15 -7.47 8.06
N GLY A 59 -14.87 -7.71 8.40
CA GLY A 59 -13.72 -7.16 7.70
C GLY A 59 -13.41 -5.71 8.08
N LYS A 60 -14.00 -5.21 9.18
CA LYS A 60 -13.67 -3.89 9.72
C LYS A 60 -12.52 -4.01 10.72
N PRO A 61 -11.55 -3.09 10.69
CA PRO A 61 -10.60 -2.98 11.78
C PRO A 61 -11.33 -2.62 13.08
N ALA A 62 -11.31 -3.52 14.07
CA ALA A 62 -11.63 -3.15 15.44
C ALA A 62 -10.41 -2.42 15.99
N ALA A 63 -10.62 -1.20 16.47
CA ALA A 63 -9.57 -0.40 17.09
C ALA A 63 -8.80 -1.27 18.11
N PRO A 64 -7.46 -1.24 18.11
CA PRO A 64 -6.71 -1.96 19.13
C PRO A 64 -7.19 -1.45 20.49
N ALA A 65 -7.58 -2.37 21.37
CA ALA A 65 -7.81 -2.05 22.77
C ALA A 65 -6.49 -1.49 23.30
N SER A 66 -6.42 -0.16 23.47
CA SER A 66 -5.31 0.56 24.11
C SER A 66 -3.89 0.15 23.66
N GLY A 67 -3.37 0.75 22.58
CA GLY A 67 -1.97 0.50 22.19
C GLY A 67 -1.26 1.58 21.36
N GLY A 68 -1.92 2.69 21.01
CA GLY A 68 -1.35 3.72 20.13
C GLY A 68 -0.57 4.84 20.83
N SER A 69 -0.41 4.82 22.15
CA SER A 69 0.27 5.92 22.86
C SER A 69 1.78 5.83 22.68
N GLY A 70 2.32 6.56 21.72
CA GLY A 70 3.77 6.67 21.55
C GLY A 70 4.26 7.61 20.46
N GLY A 71 3.41 8.49 19.94
CA GLY A 71 3.77 9.42 18.87
C GLY A 71 3.12 10.80 19.08
N LYS A 72 3.71 11.84 18.49
CA LYS A 72 3.26 13.25 18.63
C LYS A 72 1.78 13.43 18.25
N SER A 73 1.24 12.59 17.37
CA SER A 73 -0.18 12.59 16.96
C SER A 73 -1.03 11.53 17.68
N GLY A 74 -0.46 10.75 18.59
CA GLY A 74 -1.12 9.59 19.21
C GLY A 74 -1.28 8.37 18.29
N VAL A 75 -0.70 8.41 17.08
CA VAL A 75 -0.72 7.32 16.10
C VAL A 75 0.61 7.33 15.33
N LYS A 76 1.48 6.34 15.58
CA LYS A 76 2.85 6.29 15.04
C LYS A 76 2.91 6.35 13.51
N VAL A 77 1.97 5.70 12.80
CA VAL A 77 1.96 5.70 11.32
C VAL A 77 1.65 7.09 10.75
N ILE A 78 0.83 7.87 11.45
CA ILE A 78 0.55 9.27 11.07
C ILE A 78 1.81 10.11 11.29
N ASP A 79 2.52 9.91 12.40
CA ASP A 79 3.76 10.62 12.68
C ASP A 79 4.85 10.31 11.66
N ALA A 80 4.98 9.05 11.25
CA ALA A 80 5.88 8.65 10.16
C ALA A 80 5.52 9.36 8.84
N GLY A 81 4.26 9.27 8.41
CA GLY A 81 3.79 9.89 7.17
C GLY A 81 3.96 11.42 7.16
N LYS A 82 3.71 12.09 8.30
CA LYS A 82 3.87 13.55 8.44
C LYS A 82 5.28 14.02 8.12
N THR A 83 6.31 13.21 8.37
CA THR A 83 7.71 13.61 8.12
C THR A 83 8.00 13.90 6.64
N LEU A 84 7.21 13.31 5.73
CA LEU A 84 7.38 13.36 4.28
C LEU A 84 6.43 14.34 3.57
N ILE A 85 5.47 14.94 4.29
CA ILE A 85 4.56 15.95 3.70
C ILE A 85 5.38 17.15 3.21
N GLY A 86 5.18 17.53 1.94
CA GLY A 86 5.92 18.61 1.30
C GLY A 86 7.37 18.27 0.91
N LYS A 87 7.84 17.05 1.18
CA LYS A 87 9.20 16.58 0.84
C LYS A 87 9.22 15.50 -0.23
N THR A 88 8.07 15.05 -0.70
CA THR A 88 7.90 13.98 -1.68
C THR A 88 7.21 14.45 -2.93
N ARG A 89 7.40 13.71 -4.02
CA ARG A 89 6.75 13.94 -5.30
C ARG A 89 5.99 12.68 -5.72
N TYR A 90 4.77 12.88 -6.22
CA TYR A 90 4.01 11.80 -6.82
C TYR A 90 4.73 11.28 -8.08
N VAL A 91 4.98 9.98 -8.13
CA VAL A 91 5.48 9.28 -9.32
C VAL A 91 4.67 8.01 -9.46
N PHE A 92 4.02 7.81 -10.61
CA PHE A 92 3.24 6.61 -10.87
C PHE A 92 4.14 5.37 -10.79
N GLY A 93 3.82 4.43 -9.89
CA GLY A 93 4.65 3.26 -9.60
C GLY A 93 5.91 3.53 -8.77
N GLY A 94 6.12 4.76 -8.29
CA GLY A 94 7.25 5.12 -7.43
C GLY A 94 7.17 4.46 -6.05
N GLY A 95 8.26 4.55 -5.28
CA GLY A 95 8.32 4.09 -3.89
C GLY A 95 8.45 2.58 -3.72
N ARG A 96 8.84 1.87 -4.79
CA ARG A 96 9.05 0.41 -4.80
C ARG A 96 10.52 0.01 -4.61
N SER A 97 11.45 0.91 -4.94
CA SER A 97 12.88 0.74 -4.75
C SER A 97 13.42 1.64 -3.65
N GLN A 98 14.57 1.29 -3.06
CA GLN A 98 15.24 2.16 -2.09
C GLN A 98 15.67 3.49 -2.72
N SER A 99 16.01 3.51 -4.02
CA SER A 99 16.38 4.75 -4.71
C SER A 99 15.18 5.70 -4.82
N ASP A 100 13.97 5.19 -5.09
CA ASP A 100 12.75 6.00 -5.12
C ASP A 100 12.43 6.55 -3.74
N ILE A 101 12.54 5.72 -2.69
CA ILE A 101 12.32 6.13 -1.30
C ILE A 101 13.29 7.26 -0.93
N ASN A 102 14.59 7.09 -1.23
CA ASN A 102 15.63 8.09 -0.96
C ASN A 102 15.39 9.38 -1.76
N ALA A 103 14.86 9.27 -2.98
CA ALA A 103 14.51 10.41 -3.83
C ALA A 103 13.14 11.02 -3.50
N GLY A 104 12.43 10.54 -2.48
CA GLY A 104 11.10 11.02 -2.09
C GLY A 104 10.03 10.79 -3.16
N ARG A 105 10.17 9.76 -3.99
CA ARG A 105 9.23 9.43 -5.07
C ARG A 105 8.27 8.34 -4.62
N PHE A 106 6.98 8.64 -4.59
CA PHE A 106 5.96 7.70 -4.15
C PHE A 106 4.72 7.76 -5.04
N ASP A 107 4.07 6.61 -5.24
CA ASP A 107 2.66 6.54 -5.58
C ASP A 107 1.79 6.52 -4.30
N CYS A 108 0.46 6.54 -4.45
CA CYS A 108 -0.46 6.55 -3.30
C CYS A 108 -0.26 5.33 -2.37
N SER A 109 -0.11 4.13 -2.94
CA SER A 109 -0.02 2.88 -2.19
C SER A 109 1.35 2.65 -1.54
N SER A 110 2.42 3.03 -2.21
CA SER A 110 3.80 2.91 -1.74
C SER A 110 4.10 3.89 -0.61
N PHE A 111 3.51 5.09 -0.63
CA PHE A 111 3.61 6.04 0.49
C PHE A 111 3.00 5.44 1.76
N VAL A 112 1.80 4.86 1.65
CA VAL A 112 1.14 4.22 2.80
C VAL A 112 1.95 3.02 3.27
N ARG A 113 2.37 2.13 2.36
CA ARG A 113 3.25 1.00 2.69
C ARG A 113 4.49 1.45 3.46
N TRP A 114 5.19 2.48 2.97
CA TRP A 114 6.39 3.02 3.62
C TRP A 114 6.08 3.54 5.03
N ALA A 115 4.97 4.23 5.22
CA ALA A 115 4.58 4.76 6.53
C ALA A 115 4.29 3.63 7.55
N PHE A 116 3.63 2.56 7.11
CA PHE A 116 3.40 1.36 7.94
C PHE A 116 4.70 0.58 8.22
N GLU A 117 5.62 0.50 7.26
CA GLU A 117 6.94 -0.11 7.45
C GLU A 117 7.76 0.57 8.56
N GLN A 118 7.54 1.87 8.84
CA GLN A 118 8.26 2.57 9.90
C GLN A 118 7.81 2.18 11.32
N VAL A 119 6.65 1.54 11.45
CA VAL A 119 6.01 1.36 12.76
C VAL A 119 5.85 -0.10 13.18
N GLY A 120 6.24 -1.05 12.33
CA GLY A 120 6.11 -2.48 12.59
C GLY A 120 4.67 -2.95 12.54
#